data_AF-A0AAI8HKM1-F1
#
_entry.id   AF-A0AAI8HKM1-F1
#
_cell.length_a   1.000
_cell.length_b   1.000
_cell.length_c   1.000
_cell.angle_alpha   90.00
_cell.angle_beta   90.00
_cell.angle_gamma   90.00
#
_symmetry.space_group_name_H-M   'P 1'
#
loop_
_entity.id
_entity.type
_entity.pdbx_description
1 polymer ?
#
loop_
_entity_poly.entity_id
_entity_poly.type
_entity_poly.pdbx_seq_one_letter_code
_entity_poly.pdbx_strand_id
1 'polypeptide(L)'
;MDRDHISQLLPLKICNGWSVVLNNLSSEKRMQEKYELLKLQNEKRNAVIKVIFENDQYHVKVAGLKTEKIYEEKSFNEIEQLLEELEYQIWTVGSGVLEGLQPLSQHVPNFLRLKIPEGWTVDYISLKDTDPKTLEANDDAWLFDFNQDLLQISHKAKNLLLDVGWYPEGDPTGSYGIELIKNGDWENPLEDIMCTGLKELTTQLDHIFMKEMKNEY
;
A
#
# COMPACT_ATOMS: atom_id res chain seq x y z
N MET A 1 -4.99 26.04 8.85
CA MET A 1 -4.71 25.48 7.51
C MET A 1 -4.38 24.02 7.77
N ASP A 2 -5.37 23.14 7.60
CA ASP A 2 -5.11 21.71 7.64
C ASP A 2 -4.11 21.41 6.53
N ARG A 3 -2.90 21.00 6.90
CA ARG A 3 -1.97 20.44 5.92
C ARG A 3 -2.61 19.16 5.42
N ASP A 4 -2.62 19.00 4.10
CA ASP A 4 -3.04 17.77 3.46
C ASP A 4 -2.14 16.61 3.93
N HIS A 5 -2.63 15.81 4.87
CA HIS A 5 -1.87 14.73 5.52
C HIS A 5 -1.35 13.71 4.50
N ILE A 6 -2.08 13.48 3.41
CA ILE A 6 -1.68 12.55 2.35
C ILE A 6 -0.46 13.04 1.60
N SER A 7 -0.34 14.34 1.34
CA SER A 7 0.82 14.92 0.67
C SER A 7 2.14 14.66 1.40
N GLN A 8 2.08 14.40 2.71
CA GLN A 8 3.25 14.12 3.55
C GLN A 8 3.60 12.63 3.64
N LEU A 9 2.69 11.73 3.27
CA LEU A 9 2.90 10.29 3.37
C LEU A 9 3.89 9.82 2.30
N LEU A 10 4.81 8.94 2.73
CA LEU A 10 5.68 8.22 1.83
C LEU A 10 4.93 7.02 1.23
N PRO A 11 5.02 6.82 -0.10
CA PRO A 11 4.37 5.70 -0.76
C PRO A 11 5.15 4.40 -0.49
N LEU A 12 4.44 3.29 -0.28
CA LEU A 12 5.01 1.99 0.09
C LEU A 12 4.45 0.86 -0.76
N LYS A 13 5.25 -0.21 -0.96
CA LYS A 13 4.77 -1.50 -1.46
C LYS A 13 4.09 -2.30 -0.34
N ILE A 14 2.77 -2.23 -0.26
CA ILE A 14 1.97 -3.01 0.70
C ILE A 14 1.29 -4.18 -0.01
N CYS A 15 1.59 -5.42 0.41
CA CYS A 15 1.01 -6.61 -0.20
C CYS A 15 -0.29 -7.08 0.49
N ASN A 16 -0.94 -8.10 -0.08
CA ASN A 16 -2.24 -8.61 0.35
C ASN A 16 -2.28 -8.96 1.85
N GLY A 17 -3.40 -8.64 2.49
CA GLY A 17 -3.73 -8.97 3.87
C GLY A 17 -3.16 -8.02 4.92
N TRP A 18 -2.47 -6.96 4.52
CA TRP A 18 -1.99 -5.93 5.45
C TRP A 18 -3.01 -4.80 5.59
N SER A 19 -3.37 -4.53 6.84
CA SER A 19 -4.18 -3.38 7.25
C SER A 19 -3.28 -2.26 7.77
N VAL A 20 -3.52 -1.04 7.30
CA VAL A 20 -2.84 0.17 7.77
C VAL A 20 -3.57 0.69 9.01
N VAL A 21 -2.96 0.50 10.18
CA VAL A 21 -3.54 0.93 11.47
C VAL A 21 -3.06 2.31 11.88
N LEU A 22 -1.89 2.72 11.40
CA LEU A 22 -1.36 4.05 11.57
C LEU A 22 -0.44 4.33 10.40
N ASN A 23 -0.57 5.49 9.77
CA ASN A 23 0.40 5.96 8.78
C ASN A 23 0.67 7.46 8.92
N ASN A 24 1.84 7.74 9.47
CA ASN A 24 2.46 9.06 9.59
C ASN A 24 3.87 9.04 8.99
N LEU A 25 4.20 8.02 8.19
CA LEU A 25 5.53 7.85 7.64
C LEU A 25 5.81 8.98 6.64
N SER A 26 6.64 9.93 7.05
CA SER A 26 7.02 11.10 6.29
C SER A 26 8.52 11.32 6.35
N SER A 27 9.08 12.05 5.38
CA SER A 27 10.49 12.49 5.42
C SER A 27 10.75 13.57 6.47
N GLU A 28 9.71 14.23 7.01
CA GLU A 28 9.84 15.23 8.05
C GLU A 28 10.17 14.59 9.41
N LYS A 29 11.33 14.93 9.99
CA LYS A 29 11.70 14.56 11.36
C LYS A 29 10.92 15.42 12.36
N ARG A 30 10.27 14.79 13.34
CA ARG A 30 9.55 15.49 14.42
C ARG A 30 10.44 15.57 15.66
N MET A 31 10.38 16.69 16.40
CA MET A 31 11.24 16.94 17.58
C MET A 31 10.89 16.11 18.83
N GLN A 32 10.09 15.04 18.69
CA GLN A 32 9.68 14.19 19.81
C GLN A 32 10.69 13.06 20.03
N GLU A 33 10.96 12.71 21.29
CA GLU A 33 11.98 11.71 21.67
C GLU A 33 11.67 10.30 21.14
N LYS A 34 10.38 9.95 21.05
CA LYS A 34 9.90 8.68 20.49
C LYS A 34 8.53 8.85 19.86
N TYR A 35 8.35 8.39 18.63
CA TYR A 35 7.04 8.38 17.98
C TYR A 35 6.87 7.19 17.04
N GLU A 36 5.67 6.60 17.03
CA GLU A 36 5.27 5.53 16.10
C GLU A 36 4.86 6.19 14.77
N LEU A 37 5.55 5.81 13.70
CA LEU A 37 5.43 6.36 12.36
C LEU A 37 4.47 5.56 11.49
N LEU A 38 4.52 4.23 11.62
CA LEU A 38 3.70 3.33 10.83
C LEU A 38 3.35 2.13 11.69
N LYS A 39 2.11 1.65 11.55
CA LYS A 39 1.68 0.36 12.10
C LYS A 39 0.88 -0.38 11.06
N LEU A 40 1.41 -1.54 10.66
CA LEU A 40 0.73 -2.48 9.78
C LEU A 40 0.36 -3.73 10.57
N GLN A 41 -0.81 -4.29 10.29
CA GLN A 41 -1.28 -5.53 10.90
C GLN A 41 -1.67 -6.54 9.84
N ASN A 42 -1.36 -7.81 10.10
CA ASN A 42 -1.82 -8.92 9.28
C ASN A 42 -2.40 -10.00 10.19
N GLU A 43 -3.73 -10.05 10.27
CA GLU A 43 -4.46 -10.95 11.16
C GLU A 43 -4.24 -12.41 10.80
N LYS A 44 -4.28 -12.74 9.50
CA LYS A 44 -4.07 -14.10 8.99
C LYS A 44 -2.69 -14.63 9.36
N ARG A 45 -1.68 -13.75 9.34
CA ARG A 45 -0.33 -14.09 9.75
C ARG A 45 -0.10 -13.97 11.25
N ASN A 46 -0.99 -13.36 12.02
CA ASN A 46 -0.76 -13.00 13.42
C ASN A 46 0.50 -12.10 13.57
N ALA A 47 0.66 -11.12 12.68
CA ALA A 47 1.83 -10.24 12.63
C ALA A 47 1.48 -8.75 12.77
N VAL A 48 2.43 -8.00 13.31
CA VAL A 48 2.47 -6.54 13.32
C VAL A 48 3.84 -6.11 12.83
N ILE A 49 3.86 -5.12 11.93
CA ILE A 49 5.08 -4.37 11.62
C ILE A 49 4.89 -2.95 12.12
N LYS A 50 5.88 -2.45 12.87
CA LYS A 50 5.91 -1.06 13.35
C LYS A 50 7.14 -0.36 12.83
N VAL A 51 6.96 0.90 12.44
CA VAL A 51 8.07 1.84 12.28
C VAL A 51 8.04 2.82 13.43
N ILE A 52 9.15 2.95 14.14
CA ILE A 52 9.30 3.84 15.30
C ILE A 52 10.52 4.70 15.07
N PHE A 53 10.42 6.00 15.29
CA PHE A 53 11.60 6.85 15.41
C PHE A 53 11.93 7.03 16.89
N GLU A 54 13.13 6.66 17.31
CA GLU A 54 13.63 6.85 18.67
C GLU A 54 15.17 6.94 18.66
N ASN A 55 15.73 7.79 19.53
CA ASN A 55 17.18 8.01 19.65
C ASN A 55 17.85 8.41 18.32
N ASP A 56 17.23 9.33 17.57
CA ASP A 56 17.68 9.80 16.26
C ASP A 56 17.80 8.71 15.16
N GLN A 57 17.18 7.55 15.39
CA GLN A 57 17.16 6.43 14.45
C GLN A 57 15.74 5.97 14.18
N TYR A 58 15.54 5.46 12.97
CA TYR A 58 14.33 4.75 12.62
C TYR A 58 14.47 3.26 12.92
N HIS A 59 13.41 2.63 13.41
CA HIS A 59 13.39 1.23 13.78
C HIS A 59 12.22 0.54 13.08
N VAL A 60 12.50 -0.56 12.38
CA VAL A 60 11.49 -1.50 11.88
C VAL A 60 11.40 -2.65 12.87
N LYS A 61 10.23 -2.86 13.45
CA LYS A 61 9.97 -3.94 14.41
C LYS A 61 8.89 -4.88 13.89
N VAL A 62 9.20 -6.17 13.82
CA VAL A 62 8.26 -7.24 13.48
C VAL A 62 7.91 -8.00 14.75
N ALA A 63 6.62 -8.06 15.07
CA ALA A 63 6.13 -8.70 16.29
C ALA A 63 4.88 -9.55 16.05
N GLY A 64 4.60 -10.46 16.98
CA GLY A 64 3.36 -11.24 16.99
C GLY A 64 2.18 -10.36 17.38
N LEU A 65 1.11 -10.36 16.59
CA LEU A 65 -0.08 -9.53 16.81
C LEU A 65 -0.74 -9.81 18.16
N LYS A 66 -0.84 -11.08 18.56
CA LYS A 66 -1.48 -11.50 19.82
C LYS A 66 -0.51 -11.65 21.00
N THR A 67 0.77 -11.89 20.73
CA THR A 67 1.77 -12.23 21.75
C THR A 67 2.71 -11.10 22.09
N GLU A 68 2.75 -10.04 21.26
CA GLU A 68 3.72 -8.95 21.30
C GLU A 68 5.20 -9.39 21.28
N LYS A 69 5.47 -10.68 21.02
CA LYS A 69 6.81 -11.22 20.90
C LYS A 69 7.48 -10.58 19.70
N ILE A 70 8.62 -9.93 19.92
CA ILE A 70 9.47 -9.39 18.86
C ILE A 70 10.19 -10.55 18.17
N TYR A 71 10.04 -10.63 16.85
CA TYR A 71 10.74 -11.58 15.99
C TYR A 71 11.96 -10.94 15.33
N GLU A 72 11.84 -9.67 14.95
CA GLU A 72 12.91 -8.93 14.30
C GLU A 72 12.85 -7.44 14.68
N GLU A 73 14.01 -6.82 14.84
CA GLU A 73 14.17 -5.40 15.07
C GLU A 73 15.47 -4.92 14.40
N LYS A 74 15.36 -3.92 13.53
CA LYS A 74 16.47 -3.31 12.81
C LYS A 74 16.37 -1.79 12.88
N SER A 75 17.51 -1.12 13.01
CA SER A 75 17.63 0.33 13.13
C SER A 75 18.39 0.95 11.95
N PHE A 76 17.96 2.14 11.51
CA PHE A 76 18.48 2.86 10.37
C PHE A 76 18.62 4.35 10.68
N ASN A 77 19.65 4.99 10.12
CA ASN A 77 19.84 6.44 10.26
C ASN A 77 19.06 7.21 9.18
N GLU A 78 18.97 6.63 7.98
CA GLU A 78 18.35 7.23 6.80
C GLU A 78 17.04 6.52 6.47
N ILE A 79 16.04 7.30 6.02
CA ILE A 79 14.71 6.79 5.76
C ILE A 79 14.68 5.88 4.54
N GLU A 80 15.53 6.11 3.54
CA GLU A 80 15.63 5.32 2.33
C GLU A 80 16.01 3.86 2.64
N GLN A 81 16.98 3.67 3.53
CA GLN A 81 17.40 2.35 3.99
C GLN A 81 16.29 1.65 4.78
N LEU A 82 15.54 2.41 5.59
CA LEU A 82 14.36 1.89 6.26
C LEU A 82 13.30 1.44 5.26
N LEU A 83 13.03 2.20 4.19
CA LEU A 83 11.99 1.86 3.22
C LEU A 83 12.28 0.52 2.54
N GLU A 84 13.53 0.27 2.15
CA GLU A 84 13.95 -1.00 1.56
C GLU A 84 13.70 -2.18 2.52
N GLU A 85 14.13 -2.06 3.78
CA GLU A 85 13.90 -3.09 4.80
C GLU A 85 12.40 -3.26 5.10
N LEU A 86 11.65 -2.17 5.20
CA LEU A 86 10.22 -2.20 5.50
C LEU A 86 9.45 -2.94 4.42
N GLU A 87 9.68 -2.63 3.14
CA GLU A 87 9.04 -3.32 2.02
C GLU A 87 9.43 -4.81 1.98
N TYR A 88 10.69 -5.12 2.29
CA TYR A 88 11.15 -6.50 2.45
C TYR A 88 10.40 -7.26 3.54
N GLN A 89 10.20 -6.64 4.71
CA GLN A 89 9.48 -7.26 5.82
C GLN A 89 7.99 -7.43 5.54
N ILE A 90 7.35 -6.42 4.95
CA ILE A 90 5.96 -6.49 4.50
C ILE A 90 5.76 -7.69 3.58
N TRP A 91 6.65 -7.85 2.59
CA TRP A 91 6.60 -8.98 1.66
C TRP A 91 6.90 -10.32 2.33
N THR A 92 7.99 -10.43 3.08
CA THR A 92 8.46 -11.68 3.69
C THR A 92 7.43 -12.23 4.67
N VAL A 93 6.90 -11.37 5.54
CA VAL A 93 5.89 -11.75 6.53
C VAL A 93 4.53 -11.99 5.88
N GLY A 94 4.13 -11.16 4.90
CA GLY A 94 2.83 -11.29 4.22
C GLY A 94 2.74 -12.55 3.34
N SER A 95 3.80 -12.84 2.59
CA SER A 95 3.88 -13.99 1.67
C SER A 95 4.16 -15.32 2.39
N GLY A 96 5.00 -15.32 3.44
CA GLY A 96 5.48 -16.51 4.13
C GLY A 96 4.63 -16.99 5.31
N VAL A 97 5.20 -17.93 6.08
CA VAL A 97 4.69 -18.38 7.40
C VAL A 97 5.62 -17.80 8.46
N LEU A 98 5.06 -17.07 9.44
CA LEU A 98 5.84 -16.47 10.54
C LEU A 98 6.61 -17.53 11.35
N GLU A 99 6.05 -18.73 11.51
CA GLU A 99 6.76 -19.88 12.08
C GLU A 99 7.69 -20.49 11.03
N GLY A 100 8.96 -20.12 11.08
CA GLY A 100 10.02 -20.63 10.21
C GLY A 100 10.74 -19.57 9.37
N LEU A 101 10.18 -18.34 9.27
CA LEU A 101 10.78 -17.16 8.62
C LEU A 101 11.46 -17.44 7.26
N GLN A 102 10.90 -18.34 6.45
CA GLN A 102 11.39 -18.52 5.08
C GLN A 102 10.47 -17.77 4.12
N PRO A 103 10.96 -16.69 3.46
CA PRO A 103 10.19 -16.02 2.42
C PRO A 103 9.95 -16.96 1.24
N LEU A 104 8.79 -16.84 0.59
CA LEU A 104 8.50 -17.58 -0.65
C LEU A 104 9.44 -17.14 -1.80
N SER A 105 9.93 -15.90 -1.76
CA SER A 105 10.93 -15.32 -2.68
C SER A 105 11.74 -14.26 -1.95
N GLN A 106 13.04 -14.19 -2.22
CA GLN A 106 13.94 -13.16 -1.68
C GLN A 106 13.70 -11.77 -2.28
N HIS A 107 13.03 -11.68 -3.44
CA HIS A 107 12.81 -10.42 -4.14
C HIS A 107 11.39 -9.91 -3.88
N VAL A 108 11.30 -8.68 -3.37
CA VAL A 108 10.03 -7.94 -3.26
C VAL A 108 9.49 -7.71 -4.68
N PRO A 109 8.24 -8.11 -4.99
CA PRO A 109 7.66 -7.86 -6.30
C PRO A 109 7.67 -6.38 -6.68
N ASN A 110 7.66 -6.08 -7.98
CA ASN A 110 7.61 -4.72 -8.49
C ASN A 110 6.21 -4.08 -8.36
N PHE A 111 5.58 -4.15 -7.20
CA PHE A 111 4.30 -3.49 -6.96
C PHE A 111 4.45 -1.97 -7.00
N LEU A 112 3.40 -1.28 -7.45
CA LEU A 112 3.32 0.17 -7.37
C LEU A 112 3.33 0.62 -5.90
N ARG A 113 4.14 1.64 -5.58
CA ARG A 113 4.14 2.25 -4.25
C ARG A 113 2.95 3.19 -4.09
N LEU A 114 2.16 3.00 -3.03
CA LEU A 114 0.94 3.78 -2.77
C LEU A 114 0.96 4.43 -1.40
N LYS A 115 0.33 5.61 -1.26
CA LYS A 115 0.19 6.35 0.01
C LYS A 115 -1.08 5.95 0.76
N ILE A 116 -1.20 4.67 1.09
CA ILE A 116 -2.40 4.13 1.71
C ILE A 116 -2.56 4.72 3.13
N PRO A 117 -3.65 5.45 3.42
CA PRO A 117 -3.84 6.06 4.74
C PRO A 117 -4.34 5.03 5.77
N GLU A 118 -4.40 5.47 7.03
CA GLU A 118 -4.98 4.68 8.12
C GLU A 118 -6.42 4.23 7.81
N GLY A 119 -6.76 3.03 8.27
CA GLY A 119 -8.12 2.45 8.15
C GLY A 119 -8.32 1.55 6.94
N TRP A 120 -7.43 1.62 5.95
CA TRP A 120 -7.49 0.79 4.74
C TRP A 120 -6.75 -0.54 4.90
N THR A 121 -7.24 -1.56 4.21
CA THR A 121 -6.64 -2.90 4.11
C THR A 121 -6.41 -3.23 2.65
N VAL A 122 -5.22 -3.74 2.32
CA VAL A 122 -4.94 -4.28 0.99
C VAL A 122 -5.51 -5.68 0.91
N ASP A 123 -6.67 -5.84 0.27
CA ASP A 123 -7.31 -7.14 0.10
C ASP A 123 -6.62 -7.94 -1.02
N TYR A 124 -6.28 -7.25 -2.10
CA TYR A 124 -5.57 -7.80 -3.24
C TYR A 124 -4.68 -6.75 -3.92
N ILE A 125 -3.47 -7.12 -4.35
CA ILE A 125 -2.62 -6.32 -5.24
C ILE A 125 -1.87 -7.21 -6.23
N SER A 126 -1.96 -6.84 -7.51
CA SER A 126 -1.09 -7.28 -8.60
C SER A 126 -0.48 -6.09 -9.34
N LEU A 127 -1.03 -4.89 -9.17
CA LEU A 127 -0.63 -3.61 -9.77
C LEU A 127 0.89 -3.36 -9.68
N LYS A 128 1.55 -3.27 -10.84
CA LYS A 128 2.99 -3.07 -10.96
C LYS A 128 3.38 -1.61 -11.17
N ASP A 129 4.62 -1.29 -10.82
CA ASP A 129 5.29 -0.04 -11.20
C ASP A 129 5.88 -0.16 -12.61
N THR A 130 5.02 -0.54 -13.57
CA THR A 130 5.34 -0.68 -15.00
C THR A 130 4.58 0.42 -15.73
N ASP A 131 5.28 1.39 -16.33
CA ASP A 131 4.62 2.52 -17.01
C ASP A 131 4.13 2.08 -18.41
N PRO A 132 2.81 2.03 -18.65
CA PRO A 132 2.26 1.62 -19.95
C PRO A 132 2.73 2.51 -21.10
N LYS A 133 3.13 3.76 -20.83
CA LYS A 133 3.61 4.70 -21.86
C LYS A 133 5.01 4.39 -22.38
N THR A 134 5.73 3.49 -21.71
CA THR A 134 7.10 3.09 -22.07
C THR A 134 7.14 1.75 -22.80
N LEU A 135 6.01 1.06 -22.90
CA LEU A 135 5.90 -0.26 -23.51
C LEU A 135 5.59 -0.16 -25.01
N GLU A 136 6.19 -1.07 -25.78
CA GLU A 136 5.79 -1.30 -27.16
C GLU A 136 4.50 -2.13 -27.20
N ALA A 137 3.71 -2.01 -28.28
CA ALA A 137 2.42 -2.69 -28.38
C ALA A 137 2.49 -4.23 -28.38
N ASN A 138 3.67 -4.80 -28.65
CA ASN A 138 3.92 -6.25 -28.66
C ASN A 138 4.70 -6.73 -27.43
N ASP A 139 4.82 -5.90 -26.39
CA ASP A 139 5.50 -6.28 -25.15
C ASP A 139 4.67 -7.32 -24.36
N ASP A 140 5.33 -8.35 -23.84
CA ASP A 140 4.67 -9.40 -23.06
C ASP A 140 4.11 -8.85 -21.73
N ALA A 141 4.60 -7.71 -21.23
CA ALA A 141 4.10 -7.07 -20.02
C ALA A 141 2.60 -6.79 -20.07
N TRP A 142 2.02 -6.52 -21.26
CA TRP A 142 0.58 -6.35 -21.43
C TRP A 142 -0.20 -7.57 -20.91
N LEU A 143 0.31 -8.78 -21.12
CA LEU A 143 -0.37 -10.03 -20.71
C LEU A 143 -0.30 -10.30 -19.20
N PHE A 144 0.69 -9.76 -18.50
CA PHE A 144 0.99 -10.13 -17.10
C PHE A 144 0.75 -9.01 -16.10
N ASP A 145 0.99 -7.76 -16.50
CA ASP A 145 0.94 -6.60 -15.62
C ASP A 145 -0.38 -5.82 -15.73
N PHE A 146 -1.17 -6.03 -16.80
CA PHE A 146 -2.34 -5.22 -17.16
C PHE A 146 -3.60 -6.07 -17.35
N ASN A 147 -4.15 -6.59 -16.26
CA ASN A 147 -5.41 -7.35 -16.24
C ASN A 147 -6.54 -6.57 -15.53
N GLN A 148 -7.74 -7.16 -15.45
CA GLN A 148 -8.92 -6.50 -14.88
C GLN A 148 -8.87 -6.37 -13.35
N ASP A 149 -8.03 -7.14 -12.66
CA ASP A 149 -7.95 -7.17 -11.19
C ASP A 149 -6.53 -6.74 -10.76
N LEU A 150 -6.28 -5.43 -10.61
CA LEU A 150 -4.96 -4.91 -10.28
C LEU A 150 -4.81 -4.54 -8.80
N LEU A 151 -5.82 -3.93 -8.21
CA LEU A 151 -5.80 -3.52 -6.81
C LEU A 151 -7.21 -3.57 -6.25
N GLN A 152 -7.36 -4.19 -5.09
CA GLN A 152 -8.58 -4.11 -4.29
C GLN A 152 -8.20 -3.77 -2.86
N ILE A 153 -8.70 -2.66 -2.35
CA ILE A 153 -8.46 -2.23 -0.97
C ILE A 153 -9.77 -1.79 -0.31
N SER A 154 -9.94 -2.08 0.98
CA SER A 154 -11.16 -1.78 1.71
C SER A 154 -10.94 -0.98 2.97
N HIS A 155 -11.88 -0.08 3.26
CA HIS A 155 -11.98 0.62 4.54
C HIS A 155 -13.22 0.13 5.29
N LYS A 156 -13.05 -0.95 6.06
CA LYS A 156 -14.15 -1.67 6.74
C LYS A 156 -15.05 -0.78 7.58
N ALA A 157 -14.49 0.15 8.37
CA ALA A 157 -15.29 1.02 9.23
C ALA A 157 -16.17 2.03 8.47
N LYS A 158 -15.86 2.29 7.19
CA LYS A 158 -16.61 3.19 6.31
C LYS A 158 -17.37 2.43 5.23
N ASN A 159 -17.31 1.10 5.21
CA ASN A 159 -17.86 0.24 4.15
C ASN A 159 -17.49 0.72 2.74
N LEU A 160 -16.24 1.15 2.55
CA LEU A 160 -15.70 1.52 1.25
C LEU A 160 -14.84 0.39 0.70
N LEU A 161 -14.89 0.22 -0.61
CA LEU A 161 -14.04 -0.67 -1.39
C LEU A 161 -13.55 0.10 -2.60
N LEU A 162 -12.25 0.22 -2.77
CA LEU A 162 -11.64 0.83 -3.94
C LEU A 162 -11.05 -0.29 -4.79
N ASP A 163 -11.49 -0.34 -6.04
CA ASP A 163 -11.10 -1.34 -7.03
C ASP A 163 -10.39 -0.66 -8.21
N VAL A 164 -9.35 -1.29 -8.73
CA VAL A 164 -8.59 -0.82 -9.89
C VAL A 164 -8.30 -1.99 -10.80
N GLY A 165 -8.60 -1.80 -12.09
CA GLY A 165 -8.32 -2.74 -13.16
C GLY A 165 -7.76 -2.05 -14.40
N TRP A 166 -7.30 -2.82 -15.38
CA TRP A 166 -6.97 -2.35 -16.72
C TRP A 166 -7.98 -2.87 -17.75
N TYR A 167 -8.54 -1.97 -18.55
CA TYR A 167 -9.60 -2.28 -19.50
C TYR A 167 -9.34 -1.67 -20.90
N PRO A 168 -9.48 -2.47 -21.97
CA PRO A 168 -9.60 -3.92 -21.98
C PRO A 168 -8.32 -4.60 -21.45
N GLU A 169 -8.47 -5.76 -20.79
CA GLU A 169 -7.33 -6.52 -20.26
C GLU A 169 -6.33 -6.86 -21.36
N GLY A 170 -5.05 -6.61 -21.06
CA GLY A 170 -3.91 -6.85 -21.93
C GLY A 170 -3.88 -6.03 -23.22
N ASP A 171 -4.77 -5.05 -23.38
CA ASP A 171 -4.79 -4.20 -24.57
C ASP A 171 -3.85 -2.99 -24.37
N PRO A 172 -2.84 -2.77 -25.25
CA PRO A 172 -1.96 -1.60 -25.20
C PRO A 172 -2.68 -0.25 -25.34
N THR A 173 -3.90 -0.25 -25.86
CA THR A 173 -4.77 0.93 -25.99
C THR A 173 -5.76 1.08 -24.83
N GLY A 174 -5.70 0.17 -23.85
CA GLY A 174 -6.53 0.20 -22.66
C GLY A 174 -6.21 1.34 -21.70
N SER A 175 -6.84 1.29 -20.54
CA SER A 175 -6.71 2.31 -19.50
C SER A 175 -6.99 1.71 -18.13
N TYR A 176 -6.45 2.32 -17.08
CA TYR A 176 -6.86 2.01 -15.71
C TYR A 176 -8.30 2.48 -15.50
N GLY A 177 -9.15 1.59 -15.01
CA GLY A 177 -10.44 1.93 -14.41
C GLY A 177 -10.32 1.93 -12.89
N ILE A 178 -10.92 2.93 -12.24
CA ILE A 178 -10.93 3.09 -10.78
C ILE A 178 -12.38 3.22 -10.34
N GLU A 179 -12.83 2.33 -9.46
CA GLU A 179 -14.17 2.34 -8.90
C GLU A 179 -14.13 2.40 -7.37
N LEU A 180 -14.80 3.40 -6.78
CA LEU A 180 -15.00 3.48 -5.32
C LEU A 180 -16.43 3.03 -4.97
N ILE A 181 -16.56 1.82 -4.45
CA ILE A 181 -17.84 1.22 -4.07
C ILE A 181 -18.16 1.50 -2.59
N LYS A 182 -19.41 1.88 -2.31
CA LYS A 182 -19.93 2.03 -0.95
C LYS A 182 -20.97 0.97 -0.66
N ASN A 183 -20.88 0.31 0.50
CA ASN A 183 -21.85 -0.69 0.96
C ASN A 183 -22.10 -1.84 -0.04
N GLY A 184 -21.15 -2.09 -0.96
CA GLY A 184 -21.28 -3.10 -2.01
C GLY A 184 -22.21 -2.73 -3.17
N ASP A 185 -22.57 -1.45 -3.34
CA ASP A 185 -23.39 -0.96 -4.46
C ASP A 185 -22.51 -0.74 -5.71
N TRP A 186 -22.23 -1.84 -6.42
CA TRP A 186 -21.46 -1.83 -7.67
C TRP A 186 -22.16 -1.10 -8.82
N GLU A 187 -23.48 -0.98 -8.77
CA GLU A 187 -24.26 -0.33 -9.82
C GLU A 187 -24.19 1.21 -9.71
N ASN A 188 -23.83 1.72 -8.53
CA ASN A 188 -23.74 3.16 -8.25
C ASN A 188 -22.43 3.48 -7.50
N PRO A 189 -21.27 3.37 -8.16
CA PRO A 189 -19.99 3.73 -7.56
C PRO A 189 -19.98 5.21 -7.16
N LEU A 190 -19.29 5.53 -6.06
CA LEU A 190 -19.07 6.92 -5.61
C LEU A 190 -18.09 7.66 -6.52
N GLU A 191 -17.14 6.93 -7.10
CA GLU A 191 -16.17 7.41 -8.09
C GLU A 191 -16.05 6.34 -9.17
N ASP A 192 -16.06 6.75 -10.43
CA ASP A 192 -15.83 5.92 -11.61
C ASP A 192 -14.95 6.75 -12.58
N ILE A 193 -13.66 6.40 -12.63
CA ILE A 193 -12.63 7.22 -13.27
C ILE A 193 -11.77 6.34 -14.17
N MET A 194 -11.53 6.81 -15.39
CA MET A 194 -10.58 6.22 -16.33
C MET A 194 -9.30 7.07 -16.42
N CYS A 195 -8.12 6.43 -16.41
CA CYS A 195 -6.84 7.11 -16.60
C CYS A 195 -5.82 6.24 -17.33
N THR A 196 -4.84 6.87 -17.99
CA THR A 196 -3.97 6.17 -18.99
C THR A 196 -2.53 5.94 -18.52
N GLY A 197 -2.16 6.37 -17.32
CA GLY A 197 -0.78 6.20 -16.85
C GLY A 197 -0.63 6.31 -15.35
N LEU A 198 0.47 5.76 -14.84
CA LEU A 198 0.73 5.61 -13.40
C LEU A 198 0.68 6.92 -12.61
N LYS A 199 1.18 8.01 -13.19
CA LYS A 199 1.12 9.33 -12.53
C LYS A 199 -0.31 9.83 -12.35
N GLU A 200 -1.17 9.60 -13.33
CA GLU A 200 -2.57 9.99 -13.26
C GLU A 200 -3.30 9.08 -12.27
N LEU A 201 -3.09 7.77 -12.36
CA LEU A 201 -3.62 6.78 -11.41
C LEU A 201 -3.29 7.15 -9.97
N THR A 202 -2.00 7.36 -9.65
CA THR A 202 -1.58 7.71 -8.27
C THR A 202 -2.18 9.04 -7.80
N THR A 203 -2.35 10.01 -8.70
CA THR A 203 -3.02 11.28 -8.37
C THR A 203 -4.50 11.06 -8.04
N GLN A 204 -5.22 10.22 -8.79
CA GLN A 204 -6.62 9.92 -8.51
C GLN A 204 -6.78 9.13 -7.20
N LEU A 205 -5.92 8.14 -6.95
CA LEU A 205 -5.92 7.40 -5.68
C LEU A 205 -5.66 8.34 -4.49
N ASP A 206 -4.66 9.23 -4.59
CA ASP A 206 -4.38 10.24 -3.56
C ASP A 206 -5.61 11.13 -3.31
N HIS A 207 -6.31 11.58 -4.37
CA HIS A 207 -7.54 12.38 -4.21
C HIS A 207 -8.66 11.61 -3.52
N ILE A 208 -8.88 10.34 -3.88
CA ILE A 208 -9.90 9.49 -3.24
C ILE A 208 -9.60 9.34 -1.76
N PHE A 209 -8.35 9.02 -1.41
CA PHE A 209 -7.92 8.91 -0.02
C PHE A 209 -8.09 10.23 0.73
N MET A 210 -7.78 11.37 0.11
CA MET A 210 -7.96 12.69 0.74
C MET A 210 -9.42 12.97 1.07
N LYS A 211 -10.33 12.70 0.13
CA LYS A 211 -11.77 12.87 0.32
C LYS A 211 -12.30 11.95 1.42
N GLU A 212 -11.83 10.70 1.44
CA GLU A 212 -12.16 9.74 2.50
C GLU A 212 -11.71 10.24 3.87
N MET A 213 -10.47 10.70 4.00
CA MET A 213 -9.93 11.26 5.25
C MET A 213 -10.70 12.50 5.74
N LYS A 214 -11.24 13.31 4.81
CA LYS A 214 -12.11 14.47 5.11
C LYS A 214 -13.56 14.07 5.42
N ASN A 215 -13.88 12.78 5.39
CA ASN A 215 -15.22 12.22 5.58
C ASN A 215 -16.24 12.74 4.55
N GLU A 216 -15.81 12.83 3.29
CA GLU A 216 -16.67 13.25 2.17
C GLU A 216 -17.44 12.07 1.53
N TYR A 217 -17.32 10.85 2.08
CA TYR A 217 -17.99 9.60 1.63
C TYR A 217 -18.66 8.83 2.79
#